data_AF-A0A6J5TKV3-F1
#
_entry.id   AF-A0A6J5TKV3-F1
#
_cell.length_a   1.000
_cell.length_b   1.000
_cell.length_c   1.000
_cell.angle_alpha   90.00
_cell.angle_beta   90.00
_cell.angle_gamma   90.00
#
_symmetry.space_group_name_H-M   'P 1'
#
loop_
_entity.id
_entity.type
_entity.pdbx_description
1 polymer ?
#
loop_
_entity_poly.entity_id
_entity_poly.type
_entity_poly.pdbx_seq_one_letter_code
_entity_poly.pdbx_strand_id
1 'polypeptide(L)'
;MYHNHHLGPCLLCNPHSYIRMVQHLIERCLLLHMSRDQCIKALAEHASIRPIVTLTVWRELQKENRHFFQAYFHSISLRPLMVIFKGGQDLQEGNTTEVN
;
A
#
# COMPACT_ATOMS: atom_id res chain seq x y z
N MET A 1 -26.66 -16.44 33.25
CA MET A 1 -26.04 -16.56 31.91
C MET A 1 -25.41 -15.23 31.54
N TYR A 2 -24.32 -14.83 32.22
CA TYR A 2 -23.67 -13.54 31.95
C TYR A 2 -22.80 -13.66 30.71
N HIS A 3 -23.28 -13.10 29.59
CA HIS A 3 -22.48 -12.88 28.41
C HIS A 3 -21.50 -11.74 28.70
N ASN A 4 -20.33 -12.07 29.25
CA ASN A 4 -19.19 -11.17 29.32
C ASN A 4 -18.64 -11.01 27.89
N HIS A 5 -19.30 -10.16 27.10
CA HIS A 5 -18.73 -9.65 25.86
C HIS A 5 -17.53 -8.79 26.23
N HIS A 6 -16.36 -9.41 26.15
CA HIS A 6 -15.07 -8.80 26.42
C HIS A 6 -14.93 -7.50 25.65
N LEU A 7 -14.86 -6.45 26.46
CA LEU A 7 -14.52 -5.08 26.16
C LEU A 7 -13.12 -5.05 25.52
N GLY A 8 -13.06 -4.81 24.21
CA GLY A 8 -11.83 -4.50 23.46
C GLY A 8 -10.97 -5.71 23.04
N PRO A 9 -10.28 -5.65 21.89
CA PRO A 9 -9.37 -6.70 21.46
C PRO A 9 -8.17 -6.75 22.42
N CYS A 10 -8.11 -7.77 23.27
CA CYS A 10 -6.93 -8.03 24.07
C CYS A 10 -5.77 -8.39 23.13
N LEU A 11 -4.85 -7.45 22.91
CA LEU A 11 -3.67 -7.65 22.04
C LEU A 11 -2.77 -8.82 22.50
N LEU A 12 -2.93 -9.28 23.74
CA LEU A 12 -2.23 -10.43 24.31
C LEU A 12 -2.95 -11.77 24.07
N CYS A 13 -4.27 -11.77 23.87
CA CYS A 13 -5.07 -12.99 23.73
C CYS A 13 -5.11 -13.50 22.27
N ASN A 14 -4.72 -12.67 21.30
CA ASN A 14 -4.60 -13.09 19.91
C ASN A 14 -3.50 -12.31 19.15
N PRO A 15 -2.22 -12.66 19.34
CA PRO A 15 -1.11 -12.02 18.62
C PRO A 15 -1.22 -12.21 17.10
N HIS A 16 -1.88 -13.28 16.65
CA HIS A 16 -2.12 -13.54 15.24
C HIS A 16 -3.06 -12.49 14.62
N SER A 17 -4.11 -12.07 15.34
CA SER A 17 -5.00 -10.98 14.90
C SER A 17 -4.27 -9.64 14.74
N TYR A 18 -3.35 -9.33 15.65
CA TYR A 18 -2.54 -8.11 15.55
C TYR A 18 -1.62 -8.13 14.33
N ILE A 19 -0.94 -9.25 14.07
CA ILE A 19 -0.09 -9.40 12.89
C ILE A 19 -0.91 -9.29 11.60
N ARG A 20 -2.07 -9.95 11.53
CA ARG A 20 -2.98 -9.86 10.37
C ARG A 20 -3.50 -8.44 10.14
N MET A 21 -3.79 -7.71 11.21
CA MET A 21 -4.18 -6.29 11.12
C MET A 21 -3.06 -5.44 10.53
N VAL A 22 -1.81 -5.62 11.00
CA VAL A 22 -0.65 -4.90 10.47
C VAL A 22 -0.39 -5.26 9.00
N GLN A 23 -0.49 -6.54 8.64
CA GLN A 23 -0.38 -6.99 7.24
C GLN A 23 -1.41 -6.31 6.35
N HIS A 24 -2.68 -6.27 6.75
CA HIS A 24 -3.74 -5.64 5.98
C HIS A 24 -3.50 -4.12 5.78
N LEU A 25 -2.99 -3.43 6.81
CA LEU A 25 -2.64 -2.02 6.69
C LEU A 25 -1.45 -1.80 5.74
N ILE A 26 -0.47 -2.70 5.74
CA ILE A 26 0.64 -2.69 4.78
C ILE A 26 0.14 -2.92 3.36
N GLU A 27 -0.76 -3.89 3.13
CA GLU A 27 -1.38 -4.10 1.82
C GLU A 27 -2.10 -2.85 1.31
N ARG A 28 -2.82 -2.14 2.20
CA ARG A 28 -3.46 -0.87 1.85
C ARG A 28 -2.42 0.20 1.50
N CYS A 29 -1.31 0.33 2.23
CA CYS A 29 -0.20 1.21 1.82
C CYS A 29 0.32 0.86 0.41
N LEU A 30 0.47 -0.44 0.14
CA LEU A 30 1.00 -0.93 -1.11
C LEU A 30 0.07 -0.55 -2.27
N LEU A 31 -1.24 -0.74 -2.12
CA LEU A 31 -2.27 -0.30 -3.08
C LEU A 31 -2.27 1.21 -3.31
N LEU A 32 -1.96 2.00 -2.29
CA LEU A 32 -1.81 3.45 -2.39
C LEU A 32 -0.46 3.88 -2.98
N HIS A 33 0.38 2.93 -3.44
CA HIS A 33 1.71 3.18 -4.00
C HIS A 33 2.65 3.94 -3.06
N MET A 34 2.49 3.76 -1.75
CA MET A 34 3.34 4.40 -0.76
C MET A 34 4.71 3.72 -0.68
N SER A 35 5.76 4.52 -0.57
CA SER A 35 7.09 4.00 -0.23
C SER A 35 7.09 3.44 1.20
N ARG A 36 8.08 2.60 1.51
CA ARG A 36 8.24 1.99 2.84
C ARG A 36 8.18 3.03 3.96
N ASP A 37 8.91 4.15 3.80
CA ASP A 37 8.98 5.20 4.81
C ASP A 37 7.65 5.95 4.98
N GLN A 38 6.92 6.19 3.88
CA GLN A 38 5.57 6.76 3.92
C GLN A 38 4.59 5.82 4.64
N CYS A 39 4.66 4.51 4.35
CA CYS A 39 3.83 3.53 5.04
C CYS A 39 4.13 3.49 6.54
N ILE A 40 5.42 3.46 6.94
CA ILE A 40 5.81 3.48 8.36
C ILE A 40 5.25 4.72 9.07
N LYS A 41 5.40 5.90 8.47
CA LYS A 41 4.90 7.15 9.04
C LYS A 41 3.37 7.16 9.14
N ALA A 42 2.67 6.76 8.08
CA ALA A 42 1.22 6.69 8.06
C ALA A 42 0.67 5.70 9.10
N LEU A 43 1.26 4.51 9.25
CA LEU A 43 0.84 3.57 10.28
C LEU A 43 1.13 4.06 11.70
N ALA A 44 2.23 4.79 11.90
CA ALA A 44 2.54 5.40 13.18
C ALA A 44 1.56 6.53 13.55
N GLU A 45 1.21 7.39 12.60
CA GLU A 45 0.32 8.54 12.82
C GLU A 45 -1.16 8.13 12.90
N HIS A 46 -1.63 7.30 11.96
CA HIS A 46 -3.05 6.96 11.85
C HIS A 46 -3.48 5.76 12.69
N ALA A 47 -2.58 4.81 12.94
CA ALA A 47 -2.90 3.57 13.65
C ALA A 47 -2.12 3.41 14.96
N SER A 48 -1.28 4.39 15.34
CA SER A 48 -0.43 4.33 16.54
C SER A 48 0.41 3.04 16.61
N ILE A 49 0.75 2.45 15.46
CA ILE A 49 1.57 1.24 15.40
C ILE A 49 3.04 1.64 15.53
N ARG A 50 3.77 0.92 16.39
CA ARG A 50 5.20 1.16 16.57
C ARG A 50 5.94 0.93 15.24
N PRO A 51 6.78 1.87 14.78
CA PRO A 51 7.53 1.74 13.52
C PRO A 51 8.31 0.43 13.39
N ILE A 52 8.84 -0.07 14.52
CA ILE A 52 9.59 -1.34 14.56
C ILE A 52 8.73 -2.56 14.19
N VAL A 53 7.44 -2.54 14.55
CA VAL A 53 6.50 -3.62 14.22
C VAL A 53 6.23 -3.61 12.72
N THR A 54 5.86 -2.45 12.16
CA THR A 54 5.65 -2.27 10.72
C THR A 54 6.88 -2.68 9.93
N LEU A 55 8.08 -2.26 10.36
CA LEU A 55 9.33 -2.62 9.69
C LEU A 55 9.60 -4.12 9.71
N THR A 56 9.33 -4.78 10.85
CA THR A 56 9.53 -6.22 10.98
C THR A 56 8.58 -6.98 10.06
N VAL A 57 7.28 -6.67 10.09
CA VAL A 57 6.29 -7.33 9.24
C VAL A 57 6.56 -7.06 7.76
N TRP A 58 6.93 -5.84 7.40
CA TRP A 58 7.31 -5.49 6.02
C TRP A 58 8.52 -6.29 5.54
N ARG A 59 9.56 -6.43 6.36
CA ARG A 59 10.76 -7.20 6.02
C ARG A 59 10.43 -8.66 5.77
N GLU A 60 9.60 -9.28 6.61
CA GLU A 60 9.17 -10.66 6.42
C GLU A 60 8.32 -10.82 5.15
N LEU A 61 7.37 -9.91 4.91
CA LEU A 61 6.58 -9.90 3.67
C LEU A 61 7.47 -9.77 2.42
N GLN A 62 8.50 -8.93 2.47
CA GLN A 62 9.43 -8.73 1.37
C GLN A 62 10.30 -9.97 1.11
N LYS A 63 10.70 -10.70 2.17
CA LYS A 63 11.48 -11.93 2.04
C LYS A 63 10.68 -13.07 1.42
N GLU A 64 9.41 -13.21 1.82
CA GLU A 64 8.48 -14.22 1.31
C GLU A 64 8.04 -13.90 -0.13
N ASN A 65 7.78 -12.63 -0.45
CA ASN A 65 7.19 -12.20 -1.72
C ASN A 65 8.14 -11.35 -2.57
N ARG A 66 9.40 -11.78 -2.73
CA ARG A 66 10.44 -10.99 -3.41
C ARG A 66 10.05 -10.52 -4.81
N HIS A 67 9.45 -11.39 -5.61
CA HIS A 67 9.02 -11.08 -6.97
C HIS A 67 7.94 -9.98 -7.00
N PHE A 68 6.98 -10.03 -6.08
CA PHE A 68 5.95 -9.00 -5.96
C PHE A 68 6.57 -7.65 -5.61
N PHE A 69 7.42 -7.60 -4.57
CA PHE A 69 8.04 -6.34 -4.16
C PHE A 69 8.99 -5.78 -5.23
N GLN A 70 9.67 -6.64 -5.98
CA GLN A 70 10.47 -6.21 -7.12
C GLN A 70 9.59 -5.52 -8.17
N ALA A 71 8.51 -6.16 -8.64
CA ALA A 71 7.57 -5.54 -9.58
C ALA A 71 6.94 -4.25 -9.03
N TYR A 72 6.60 -4.25 -7.74
CA TYR A 72 6.03 -3.11 -7.04
C TYR A 72 6.99 -1.90 -7.02
N PHE A 73 8.26 -2.10 -6.66
CA PHE A 73 9.24 -1.00 -6.67
C PHE A 73 9.49 -0.45 -8.07
N HIS A 74 9.51 -1.31 -9.10
CA HIS A 74 9.53 -0.86 -10.48
C HIS A 74 8.29 -0.02 -10.81
N SER A 75 7.10 -0.44 -10.37
CA SER A 75 5.85 0.30 -10.61
C SER A 75 5.80 1.67 -9.95
N ILE A 76 6.33 1.81 -8.73
CA ILE A 76 6.40 3.11 -8.05
C ILE A 76 7.46 4.00 -8.71
N SER A 77 8.60 3.43 -9.12
CA SER A 77 9.68 4.18 -9.78
C SER A 77 9.29 4.73 -11.15
N LEU A 78 8.28 4.16 -11.80
CA LEU A 78 7.73 4.63 -13.08
C LEU A 78 6.70 5.77 -12.91
N ARG A 79 6.28 6.08 -11.68
CA ARG A 79 5.28 7.13 -11.41
C ARG A 79 5.72 8.59 -11.50
N PRO A 80 7.02 9.00 -11.53
CA PRO A 80 7.35 10.36 -11.94
C PRO A 80 6.88 10.67 -13.37
N LEU A 81 6.60 9.65 -14.18
CA LEU A 81 6.27 9.75 -15.61
C LEU A 81 4.83 9.34 -15.98
N MET A 82 3.96 9.02 -15.01
CA MET A 82 2.62 8.46 -15.31
C MET A 82 1.47 9.26 -14.68
N VAL A 83 1.51 10.59 -14.82
CA VAL A 83 0.32 11.45 -14.69
C VAL A 83 -0.47 11.50 -16.01
N ILE A 84 0.02 10.90 -17.10
CA ILE A 84 -0.69 10.86 -18.39
C ILE A 84 -0.97 9.39 -18.73
N PHE A 85 -2.18 9.10 -19.22
CA PHE A 85 -2.76 7.78 -19.54
C PHE A 85 -3.63 7.09 -18.48
N LYS A 86 -4.57 7.85 -17.91
CA LYS A 86 -5.98 7.44 -18.04
C LYS A 86 -6.75 8.58 -18.72
N GLY A 87 -6.82 8.48 -20.05
CA GLY A 87 -7.52 9.40 -20.92
C GLY A 87 -7.57 8.80 -22.32
N GLY A 88 -8.13 7.59 -22.44
CA GLY A 88 -8.56 7.09 -23.73
C GLY A 88 -9.84 7.82 -24.13
N GLN A 89 -9.68 8.97 -24.77
CA GLN A 89 -10.54 9.50 -25.84
C GLN A 89 -9.62 10.34 -26.76
N ASP A 90 -9.17 9.68 -27.82
CA ASP A 90 -8.95 10.19 -29.19
C ASP A 90 -8.47 11.65 -29.31
N LEU A 91 -7.15 11.83 -29.44
CA LEU A 91 -6.58 13.02 -30.08
C LEU A 91 -5.84 12.57 -31.34
N GLN A 92 -6.58 12.48 -32.44
CA GLN A 92 -5.98 12.38 -33.77
C GLN A 92 -5.55 13.78 -34.21
N GLU A 93 -4.24 13.99 -34.17
CA GLU A 93 -3.37 14.81 -35.02
C GLU A 93 -4.03 15.96 -35.80
N GLY A 94 -3.64 17.19 -35.45
CA GLY A 94 -3.97 18.39 -36.23
C GLY A 94 -2.97 18.67 -37.36
N ASN A 95 -3.49 19.39 -38.36
CA ASN A 95 -2.84 20.07 -39.50
C ASN A 95 -2.36 19.13 -40.64
N THR A 96 -2.49 19.44 -41.94
CA THR A 96 -2.27 20.71 -42.64
C THR A 96 -3.07 20.75 -43.95
N THR A 97 -3.55 21.95 -44.27
CA THR A 97 -3.79 22.56 -45.60
C THR A 97 -3.21 21.81 -46.81
N GLU A 98 -4.00 21.59 -47.86
CA GLU A 98 -3.78 22.15 -49.21
C GLU A 98 -4.62 21.45 -50.30
N VAL A 99 -4.95 22.26 -51.32
CA VAL A 99 -5.31 21.97 -52.72
C VAL A 99 -6.67 21.37 -53.10
N ASN A 100 -7.53 22.28 -53.57
CA ASN A 100 -8.19 22.33 -54.90
C ASN A 100 -9.71 22.54 -54.85
#